data_AF-A0A0B7ISA8-F1
#
_entry.id   AF-A0A0B7ISA8-F1
#
_cell.length_a   1.000
_cell.length_b   1.000
_cell.length_c   1.000
_cell.angle_alpha   90.00
_cell.angle_beta   90.00
_cell.angle_gamma   90.00
#
_symmetry.space_group_name_H-M   'P 1'
#
loop_
_entity.id
_entity.type
_entity.pdbx_description
1 polymer ?
#
loop_
_entity_poly.entity_id
_entity_poly.type
_entity_poly.pdbx_seq_one_letter_code
_entity_poly.pdbx_strand_id
1 'polypeptide(L)'
;MKTTINSLGILSATIGAFLVWRYLTEINFADKDKYLQGQGVLNIPSPSKEDVAKFKRTLLLSKLGLFLIALGGGLQIISNYMPSS
;
A
#
# COMPACT_ATOMS: atom_id res chain seq x y z
N MET A 1 -1.93 27.34 8.82
CA MET A 1 -0.91 26.49 8.13
C MET A 1 -0.81 25.09 8.73
N LYS A 2 -0.82 24.96 10.08
CA LYS A 2 -0.87 23.68 10.80
C LYS A 2 -1.94 22.71 10.28
N THR A 3 -3.18 23.16 10.20
CA THR A 3 -4.32 22.32 9.75
C THR A 3 -4.11 21.81 8.33
N THR A 4 -3.57 22.62 7.42
CA THR A 4 -3.29 22.23 6.04
C THR A 4 -2.25 21.10 5.99
N ILE A 5 -1.16 21.22 6.75
CA ILE A 5 -0.10 20.20 6.78
C ILE A 5 -0.60 18.90 7.42
N ASN A 6 -1.41 19.00 8.48
CA ASN A 6 -2.04 17.84 9.08
C ASN A 6 -2.99 17.14 8.10
N SER A 7 -3.87 17.88 7.42
CA SER A 7 -4.80 17.34 6.42
C SER A 7 -4.07 16.70 5.24
N LEU A 8 -2.97 17.29 4.77
CA LEU A 8 -2.10 16.68 3.76
C LEU A 8 -1.50 15.36 4.27
N GLY A 9 -1.04 15.33 5.51
CA GLY A 9 -0.53 14.12 6.14
C GLY A 9 -1.57 13.00 6.23
N ILE A 10 -2.80 13.32 6.62
CA ILE A 10 -3.93 12.37 6.65
C ILE A 10 -4.25 11.87 5.25
N LEU A 11 -4.34 12.76 4.27
CA LEU A 11 -4.64 12.40 2.88
C LEU A 11 -3.56 11.48 2.29
N SER A 12 -2.27 11.82 2.48
CA SER A 12 -1.15 10.99 2.04
C SER A 12 -1.19 9.61 2.70
N ALA A 13 -1.40 9.54 4.01
CA ALA A 13 -1.48 8.27 4.71
C ALA A 13 -2.68 7.42 4.24
N THR A 14 -3.82 8.05 3.95
CA THR A 14 -5.03 7.38 3.47
C THR A 14 -4.82 6.79 2.07
N ILE A 15 -4.27 7.57 1.14
CA ILE A 15 -3.92 7.09 -0.21
C ILE A 15 -2.90 5.96 -0.10
N GLY A 16 -1.90 6.11 0.76
CA GLY A 16 -0.88 5.10 0.97
C GLY A 16 -1.45 3.78 1.51
N ALA A 17 -2.33 3.85 2.51
CA ALA A 17 -3.03 2.70 3.07
C ALA A 17 -3.90 2.00 2.02
N PHE A 18 -4.59 2.75 1.17
CA PHE A 18 -5.37 2.18 0.07
C PHE A 18 -4.51 1.41 -0.93
N LEU A 19 -3.34 1.95 -1.32
CA LEU A 19 -2.43 1.28 -2.26
C LEU A 19 -1.87 -0.03 -1.70
N VAL A 20 -1.50 -0.03 -0.41
CA VAL A 20 -1.03 -1.24 0.28
C VAL A 20 -2.16 -2.25 0.41
N TRP A 21 -3.36 -1.82 0.84
CA TRP A 21 -4.53 -2.67 0.95
C TRP A 21 -4.91 -3.33 -0.38
N ARG A 22 -4.89 -2.57 -1.48
CA ARG A 22 -5.16 -3.10 -2.81
C ARG A 22 -4.19 -4.22 -3.18
N TYR A 23 -2.89 -4.03 -2.95
CA TYR A 23 -1.88 -5.05 -3.21
C TYR A 23 -2.08 -6.31 -2.36
N LEU A 24 -2.34 -6.15 -1.06
CA LEU A 24 -2.63 -7.27 -0.16
C LEU A 24 -3.88 -8.03 -0.60
N THR A 25 -4.90 -7.30 -1.06
CA THR A 25 -6.14 -7.88 -1.58
C THR A 25 -5.88 -8.66 -2.86
N GLU A 26 -5.15 -8.09 -3.82
CA GLU A 26 -4.78 -8.78 -5.07
C GLU A 26 -3.99 -10.08 -4.81
N ILE A 27 -3.11 -10.10 -3.79
CA ILE A 27 -2.36 -11.30 -3.40
C ILE A 27 -3.24 -12.32 -2.65
N ASN A 28 -4.10 -11.88 -1.74
CA ASN A 28 -4.98 -12.77 -0.96
C ASN A 28 -5.99 -13.54 -1.83
N PHE A 29 -6.25 -13.09 -3.05
CA PHE A 29 -7.11 -13.80 -4.00
C PHE A 29 -6.36 -14.78 -4.92
N ALA A 30 -5.03 -14.86 -4.84
CA ALA A 30 -4.28 -15.92 -5.51
C ALA A 30 -4.51 -17.25 -4.77
N ASP A 31 -5.51 -18.01 -5.23
CA ASP A 31 -5.83 -19.37 -4.81
C ASP A 31 -6.32 -19.51 -3.35
N LYS A 32 -7.24 -18.63 -2.95
CA LYS A 32 -7.88 -18.61 -1.62
C LYS A 32 -8.42 -20.00 -1.21
N ASP A 33 -8.99 -20.74 -2.15
CA ASP A 33 -9.55 -22.08 -1.91
C ASP A 33 -8.46 -23.13 -1.61
N LYS A 34 -7.33 -23.09 -2.31
CA LYS A 34 -6.20 -24.01 -2.06
C LYS A 34 -5.39 -23.60 -0.83
N TYR A 35 -5.29 -22.30 -0.56
CA TYR A 35 -4.65 -21.78 0.65
C TYR A 35 -5.40 -22.23 1.92
N LEU A 36 -6.74 -22.15 1.91
CA LEU A 36 -7.59 -22.60 3.04
C LEU A 36 -7.49 -24.11 3.33
N GLN A 37 -7.09 -24.91 2.35
CA GLN A 37 -6.90 -26.36 2.51
C GLN A 37 -5.50 -26.74 3.01
N GLY A 38 -4.62 -25.77 3.30
CA GLY A 38 -3.24 -26.03 3.76
C GLY A 38 -2.32 -26.62 2.69
N GLN A 39 -2.77 -26.69 1.44
CA GLN A 39 -2.04 -27.24 0.28
C GLN A 39 -1.60 -26.16 -0.72
N GLY A 40 -1.83 -24.88 -0.39
CA GLY A 40 -1.49 -23.74 -1.24
C GLY A 40 0.01 -23.55 -1.38
N VAL A 41 0.63 -24.26 -2.32
CA VAL A 41 1.94 -23.89 -2.86
C VAL A 41 1.68 -22.78 -3.88
N LEU A 42 2.35 -21.62 -3.72
CA LEU A 42 2.39 -20.55 -4.73
C LEU A 42 3.15 -21.05 -5.96
N ASN A 43 2.54 -21.96 -6.72
CA ASN A 43 3.10 -22.48 -7.96
C ASN A 43 2.32 -21.81 -9.09
N ILE A 44 2.93 -20.79 -9.72
CA ILE A 44 2.40 -20.16 -10.93
C ILE A 44 3.08 -20.88 -12.10
N PRO A 45 2.45 -21.89 -12.72
CA PRO A 45 3.06 -22.60 -13.82
C PRO A 45 3.14 -21.65 -15.02
N SER A 46 4.35 -21.22 -15.36
CA SER A 46 4.66 -20.38 -16.54
C SER A 46 3.91 -19.04 -16.60
N PRO A 47 4.23 -18.07 -15.72
CA PRO A 47 3.67 -16.73 -15.81
C PRO A 47 4.02 -16.09 -17.16
N SER A 48 3.03 -15.48 -17.82
CA SER A 48 3.30 -14.71 -19.03
C SER A 48 4.14 -13.48 -18.69
N LYS A 49 4.81 -12.88 -19.69
CA LYS A 49 5.52 -11.60 -19.51
C LYS A 49 4.61 -10.50 -18.98
N GLU A 50 3.33 -10.53 -19.37
CA GLU A 50 2.31 -9.57 -18.93
C GLU A 50 1.97 -9.75 -17.45
N ASP A 51 1.83 -10.99 -16.97
CA ASP A 51 1.58 -11.28 -15.55
C ASP A 51 2.72 -10.78 -14.66
N VAL A 52 3.96 -11.00 -15.10
CA VAL A 52 5.15 -10.49 -14.39
C VAL A 52 5.18 -8.96 -14.37
N ALA A 53 4.84 -8.31 -15.49
CA ALA A 53 4.80 -6.85 -15.57
C ALA A 53 3.70 -6.27 -14.66
N LYS A 54 2.52 -6.89 -14.66
CA LYS A 54 1.40 -6.53 -13.78
C LYS A 54 1.79 -6.68 -12.31
N PHE A 55 2.37 -7.81 -11.93
CA PHE A 55 2.84 -8.04 -10.56
C PHE A 55 3.88 -6.99 -10.12
N LYS A 56 4.89 -6.72 -10.95
CA LYS A 56 5.90 -5.69 -10.66
C LYS A 56 5.28 -4.31 -10.48
N ARG A 57 4.28 -3.96 -11.31
CA ARG A 57 3.54 -2.69 -11.18
C ARG A 57 2.77 -2.62 -9.87
N THR A 58 2.04 -3.67 -9.49
CA THR A 58 1.30 -3.67 -8.22
C THR A 58 2.26 -3.62 -7.01
N LEU A 59 3.40 -4.32 -7.08
CA LEU A 59 4.44 -4.25 -6.05
C LEU A 59 5.03 -2.83 -5.93
N LEU A 60 5.30 -2.17 -7.06
CA LEU A 60 5.78 -0.79 -7.06
C LEU A 60 4.76 0.17 -6.42
N LEU A 61 3.48 0.03 -6.78
CA LEU A 61 2.39 0.82 -6.19
C LEU A 61 2.28 0.59 -4.67
N SER A 62 2.44 -0.65 -4.20
CA SER A 62 2.45 -0.97 -2.77
C SER A 62 3.62 -0.30 -2.04
N LYS A 63 4.83 -0.33 -2.62
CA LYS A 63 6.01 0.37 -2.06
C LYS A 63 5.79 1.88 -2.00
N LEU A 64 5.20 2.47 -3.04
CA LEU A 64 4.80 3.88 -3.03
C LEU A 64 3.76 4.15 -1.94
N GLY A 65 2.82 3.22 -1.72
CA GLY A 65 1.84 3.31 -0.64
C GLY A 65 2.48 3.35 0.74
N LEU A 66 3.46 2.46 1.01
CA LEU A 66 4.23 2.48 2.26
C LEU A 66 4.99 3.80 2.45
N PHE A 67 5.59 4.31 1.38
CA PHE A 67 6.26 5.62 1.43
C PHE A 67 5.29 6.75 1.77
N LEU A 68 4.10 6.77 1.16
CA LEU A 68 3.06 7.77 1.44
C LEU A 68 2.54 7.70 2.88
N ILE A 69 2.44 6.51 3.47
CA ILE A 69 2.09 6.34 4.89
C ILE A 69 3.16 6.95 5.77
N ALA A 70 4.44 6.63 5.55
CA ALA A 70 5.54 7.16 6.33
C ALA A 70 5.63 8.69 6.22
N LEU A 71 5.53 9.21 4.99
CA LEU A 71 5.51 10.65 4.73
C LEU A 71 4.30 11.32 5.41
N GLY A 72 3.12 10.74 5.28
CA GLY A 72 1.89 11.25 5.86
C GLY A 72 1.94 11.30 7.39
N GLY A 73 2.47 10.25 8.02
CA GLY A 73 2.73 10.23 9.47
C GLY A 73 3.75 11.31 9.88
N GLY A 74 4.83 11.47 9.11
CA GLY A 74 5.82 12.53 9.33
C GLY A 74 5.20 13.94 9.28
N LEU A 75 4.36 14.22 8.28
CA LEU A 75 3.66 15.51 8.16
C LEU A 75 2.72 15.77 9.35
N GLN A 76 1.98 14.74 9.80
CA GLN A 76 1.13 14.86 10.99
C GLN A 76 1.95 15.18 12.24
N ILE A 77 3.08 14.48 12.45
CA ILE A 77 4.00 14.75 13.56
C ILE A 77 4.53 16.19 13.49
N ILE A 78 5.04 16.63 12.33
CA ILE A 78 5.55 17.99 12.14
C ILE A 78 4.46 19.03 12.45
N SER A 79 3.22 18.79 12.03
CA SER A 79 2.11 19.70 12.28
C SER A 79 1.84 19.91 13.78
N ASN A 80 2.12 18.93 14.63
CA ASN A 80 1.93 19.03 16.07
C ASN A 80 2.87 20.06 16.71
N TYR A 81 4.09 20.20 16.18
CA TYR A 81 5.10 21.14 16.67
C TYR A 81 5.00 22.53 16.03
N MET A 82 4.11 22.71 15.06
CA MET A 82 3.90 24.03 14.46
C MET A 82 3.02 24.91 15.35
N PRO A 83 3.35 26.20 15.50
CA PRO A 83 2.51 27.14 16.23
C PRO A 83 1.14 27.22 15.58
N SER A 84 0.12 27.25 16.44
CA SER A 84 -1.25 27.54 16.06
C SER A 84 -1.38 29.03 15.80
N SER A 85 -0.94 29.47 14.63
CA SER A 85 -1.26 30.77 14.04
C SER A 85 -2.53 30.71 13.21
#